data_AF-A0AAV6PU38-F1
#
_entry.id   AF-A0AAV6PU38-F1
#
_cell.length_a   1.000
_cell.length_b   1.000
_cell.length_c   1.000
_cell.angle_alpha   90.00
_cell.angle_beta   90.00
_cell.angle_gamma   90.00
#
_symmetry.space_group_name_H-M   'P 1'
#
loop_
_entity.id
_entity.type
_entity.pdbx_description
1 polymer ?
#
loop_
_entity_poly.entity_id
_entity_poly.type
_entity_poly.pdbx_seq_one_letter_code
_entity_poly.pdbx_strand_id
1 'polypeptide(L)'
;MSSSLWNLKPLLTSLFQASHHASVWPRPLLSRTMATLNQMHRQGKPKVPPKTLGATFGRPQLKAVILKTMIRKPKKPNSANRKCARVRLSNGKEAVAFIPGEGHNLQEHNVVLVEGGRTQDLPGVKLKVVRGKYDCAHVVKKKQ
;
A
#
# COMPACT_ATOMS: atom_id res chain seq x y z
N MET A 1 28.58 71.02 34.13
CA MET A 1 28.27 72.00 35.18
C MET A 1 26.77 72.04 35.37
N SER A 2 26.33 72.04 36.63
CA SER A 2 25.00 72.42 37.14
C SER A 2 23.79 71.59 36.67
N SER A 3 23.21 70.75 37.54
CA SER A 3 22.26 71.08 38.62
C SER A 3 20.84 71.24 38.07
N SER A 4 19.75 70.71 38.64
CA SER A 4 19.47 70.18 39.97
C SER A 4 17.97 69.81 40.00
N LEU A 5 17.62 68.73 40.72
CA LEU A 5 16.57 68.59 41.77
C LEU A 5 15.18 69.22 41.47
N TRP A 6 14.00 68.62 41.71
CA TRP A 6 13.39 68.01 42.91
C TRP A 6 12.12 67.25 42.41
N ASN A 7 11.80 66.00 42.74
CA ASN A 7 11.34 65.38 44.01
C ASN A 7 9.87 65.68 44.38
N LEU A 8 8.97 64.67 44.33
CA LEU A 8 8.14 64.12 45.44
C LEU A 8 6.96 63.20 44.97
N LYS A 9 7.13 61.87 45.16
CA LYS A 9 6.30 60.83 45.86
C LYS A 9 4.73 60.92 45.91
N PRO A 10 4.02 59.87 46.41
CA PRO A 10 4.04 58.41 46.21
C PRO A 10 2.60 57.81 46.06
N LEU A 11 2.44 56.48 45.90
CA LEU A 11 1.55 55.61 46.72
C LEU A 11 1.28 54.24 46.09
N LEU A 12 1.68 53.21 46.84
CA LEU A 12 1.13 51.85 46.96
C LEU A 12 0.30 51.26 45.81
N THR A 13 0.76 50.14 45.23
CA THR A 13 -0.10 48.94 45.16
C THR A 13 0.72 47.63 45.07
N SER A 14 0.48 46.77 46.06
CA SER A 14 0.62 45.31 46.13
C SER A 14 1.75 44.60 45.37
N LEU A 15 2.70 44.11 46.17
CA LEU A 15 3.43 42.86 45.93
C LEU A 15 2.43 41.70 45.73
N PHE A 16 2.30 41.19 44.50
CA PHE A 16 1.79 39.83 44.27
C PHE A 16 3.00 38.91 44.15
N GLN A 17 3.16 38.09 45.18
CA GLN A 17 4.23 37.12 45.34
C GLN A 17 4.04 35.99 44.32
N ALA A 18 4.90 35.95 43.29
CA ALA A 18 4.94 34.86 42.33
C ALA A 18 5.63 33.63 42.96
N SER A 19 4.85 32.81 43.65
CA SER A 19 5.25 31.46 44.07
C SER A 19 4.72 30.43 43.05
N HIS A 20 5.43 30.28 41.93
CA HIS A 20 5.29 29.11 41.08
C HIS A 20 6.61 28.33 41.10
N HIS A 21 6.86 27.62 42.20
CA HIS A 21 7.67 26.42 42.13
C HIS A 21 6.88 25.42 41.28
N ALA A 22 7.15 25.45 39.96
CA ALA A 22 6.74 24.39 39.07
C ALA A 22 7.40 23.10 39.56
N SER A 23 6.65 22.31 40.33
CA SER A 23 7.00 20.93 40.58
C SER A 23 7.00 20.24 39.22
N VAL A 24 8.21 20.02 38.68
CA VAL A 24 8.45 19.12 37.57
C VAL A 24 8.14 17.73 38.10
N TRP A 25 6.87 17.34 38.04
CA TRP A 25 6.51 15.94 38.19
C TRP A 25 7.05 15.23 36.95
N PRO A 26 8.00 14.30 37.08
CA PRO A 26 8.37 13.46 35.96
C PRO A 26 7.12 12.63 35.66
N ARG A 27 6.46 12.93 34.54
CA ARG A 27 5.43 12.04 33.99
C ARG A 27 6.05 10.64 33.96
N PRO A 28 5.44 9.62 34.60
CA PRO A 28 6.02 8.30 34.61
C PRO A 28 5.99 7.77 33.18
N LEU A 29 7.14 7.84 32.52
CA LEU A 29 7.42 7.27 31.20
C LEU A 29 7.55 5.75 31.29
N LEU A 30 6.73 5.04 32.08
CA LEU A 30 6.80 3.59 32.18
C LEU A 30 5.49 3.02 32.76
N SER A 31 4.48 2.86 31.91
CA SER A 31 3.53 1.76 32.06
C SER A 31 3.26 1.19 30.68
N ARG A 32 4.06 0.20 30.34
CA ARG A 32 3.82 -0.69 29.21
C ARG A 32 2.51 -1.40 29.51
N THR A 33 1.43 -0.93 28.90
CA THR A 33 0.06 -1.45 28.89
C THR A 33 -0.03 -2.96 29.14
N MET A 34 -0.30 -3.37 30.38
CA MET A 34 -0.83 -4.70 30.66
C MET A 34 -2.36 -4.57 30.69
N ALA A 35 -3.05 -5.28 29.80
CA ALA A 35 -4.50 -5.38 29.87
C ALA A 35 -4.90 -6.07 31.18
N THR A 36 -5.93 -5.57 31.86
CA THR A 36 -6.41 -6.19 33.10
C THR A 36 -7.12 -7.51 32.80
N LEU A 37 -7.15 -8.44 33.78
CA LEU A 37 -7.87 -9.71 33.63
C LEU A 37 -9.34 -9.50 33.26
N ASN A 38 -10.00 -8.46 33.82
CA ASN A 38 -11.38 -8.10 33.49
C ASN A 38 -11.54 -7.56 32.06
N GLN A 39 -10.52 -6.85 31.53
CA GLN A 39 -10.50 -6.42 30.13
C GLN A 39 -10.33 -7.61 29.19
N MET A 40 -9.41 -8.52 29.50
CA MET A 40 -9.20 -9.75 28.74
C MET A 40 -10.43 -10.67 28.78
N HIS A 41 -11.08 -10.80 29.93
CA HIS A 41 -12.31 -11.58 30.08
C HIS A 41 -13.46 -11.00 29.24
N ARG A 42 -13.63 -9.66 29.23
CA ARG A 42 -14.63 -8.98 28.40
C ARG A 42 -14.34 -9.06 26.89
N GLN A 43 -13.07 -8.94 26.49
CA GLN A 43 -12.67 -8.96 25.08
C GLN A 43 -12.55 -10.38 24.51
N GLY A 44 -12.32 -11.37 25.36
CA GLY A 44 -12.09 -12.75 24.97
C GLY A 44 -10.78 -12.92 24.18
N LYS A 45 -10.63 -14.08 23.53
CA LYS A 45 -9.48 -14.34 22.67
C LYS A 45 -9.55 -13.44 21.43
N PRO A 46 -8.46 -12.75 21.05
CA PRO A 46 -8.46 -11.92 19.84
C PRO A 46 -8.74 -12.80 18.62
N LYS A 47 -9.77 -12.43 17.85
CA LYS A 47 -10.13 -13.14 16.62
C LYS A 47 -9.11 -12.81 15.53
N VAL A 48 -8.58 -13.84 14.88
CA VAL A 48 -7.72 -13.66 13.72
C VAL A 48 -8.56 -13.10 12.57
N PRO A 49 -8.16 -11.99 11.91
CA PRO A 49 -8.91 -11.46 10.78
C PRO A 49 -8.96 -12.47 9.64
N PRO A 50 -10.05 -12.53 8.87
CA PRO A 50 -10.16 -13.44 7.74
C PRO A 50 -9.11 -13.12 6.67
N LYS A 51 -8.66 -14.16 5.96
CA LYS A 51 -7.69 -14.00 4.86
C LYS A 51 -8.31 -13.20 3.72
N THR A 52 -7.58 -12.20 3.21
CA THR A 52 -8.03 -11.41 2.06
C THR A 52 -7.89 -12.20 0.77
N LEU A 53 -8.84 -12.00 -0.15
CA LEU A 53 -8.82 -12.66 -1.45
C LEU A 53 -7.75 -12.03 -2.36
N GLY A 54 -7.06 -12.89 -3.12
CA GLY A 54 -6.09 -12.45 -4.12
C GLY A 54 -6.72 -11.83 -5.37
N ALA A 55 -5.88 -11.53 -6.38
CA ALA A 55 -6.31 -10.93 -7.64
C ALA A 55 -7.30 -11.80 -8.44
N THR A 56 -7.30 -13.11 -8.20
CA THR A 56 -8.20 -14.09 -8.83
C THR A 56 -9.45 -14.35 -7.99
N PHE A 57 -9.70 -13.58 -6.92
CA PHE A 57 -10.88 -13.71 -6.06
C PHE A 57 -11.05 -15.12 -5.45
N GLY A 58 -9.94 -15.75 -5.05
CA GLY A 58 -9.94 -17.09 -4.48
C GLY A 58 -10.03 -18.25 -5.48
N ARG A 59 -10.07 -17.96 -6.79
CA ARG A 59 -10.11 -18.97 -7.86
C ARG A 59 -8.69 -19.27 -8.37
N PRO A 60 -8.39 -20.49 -8.86
CA PRO A 60 -7.07 -20.79 -9.42
C PRO A 60 -6.79 -20.01 -10.73
N GLN A 61 -7.73 -20.06 -11.68
CA GLN A 61 -7.66 -19.32 -12.95
C GLN A 61 -9.01 -18.68 -13.31
N LEU A 62 -8.96 -17.70 -14.21
CA LEU A 62 -10.12 -17.01 -14.77
C LEU A 62 -10.01 -16.94 -16.29
N LYS A 63 -11.14 -17.16 -16.98
CA LYS A 63 -11.27 -16.78 -18.39
C LYS A 63 -11.36 -15.26 -18.49
N ALA A 64 -10.72 -14.69 -19.50
CA ALA A 64 -10.72 -13.26 -19.76
C ALA A 64 -10.71 -12.96 -21.26
N VAL A 65 -11.22 -11.80 -21.64
CA VAL A 65 -11.15 -11.24 -23.00
C VAL A 65 -10.18 -10.07 -22.99
N ILE A 66 -9.31 -9.97 -23.99
CA ILE A 66 -8.37 -8.87 -24.13
C ILE A 66 -9.10 -7.63 -24.65
N LEU A 67 -8.92 -6.51 -23.94
CA LEU A 67 -9.39 -5.20 -24.37
C LEU A 67 -8.33 -4.48 -25.19
N LYS A 68 -7.08 -4.50 -24.73
CA LYS A 68 -5.96 -3.86 -25.42
C LYS A 68 -4.62 -4.48 -25.02
N THR A 69 -3.74 -4.67 -25.99
CA THR A 69 -2.33 -5.02 -25.76
C THR A 69 -1.49 -3.76 -25.50
N MET A 70 -0.64 -3.79 -24.47
CA MET A 70 0.18 -2.63 -24.11
C MET A 70 1.55 -3.04 -23.56
N ILE A 71 2.53 -2.15 -23.68
CA ILE A 71 3.87 -2.32 -23.12
C ILE A 71 3.98 -1.46 -21.86
N ARG A 72 4.47 -2.04 -20.76
CA ARG A 72 4.76 -1.31 -19.53
C ARG A 72 6.25 -1.36 -19.19
N LYS A 73 6.79 -0.24 -18.72
CA LYS A 73 8.15 -0.16 -18.19
C LYS A 73 8.16 -0.69 -16.74
N PRO A 74 9.18 -1.46 -16.34
CA PRO A 74 9.36 -1.93 -14.97
C PRO A 74 9.70 -0.77 -14.03
N LYS A 75 9.58 -1.01 -12.71
CA LYS A 75 10.18 -0.13 -11.71
C LYS A 75 11.71 -0.15 -11.81
N LYS A 76 12.36 0.97 -11.45
CA LYS A 76 13.82 1.02 -11.19
C LYS A 76 14.16 -0.03 -10.12
N PRO A 77 15.25 -0.80 -10.21
CA PRO A 77 16.49 -0.65 -11.02
C PRO A 77 16.44 -1.20 -12.45
N ASN A 78 15.37 -1.92 -12.81
CA ASN A 78 15.31 -2.64 -14.08
C ASN A 78 14.89 -1.71 -15.22
N SER A 79 15.35 -1.98 -16.43
CA SER A 79 14.93 -1.30 -17.66
C SER A 79 14.61 -2.33 -18.74
N ALA A 80 13.36 -2.37 -19.19
CA ALA A 80 12.90 -3.30 -20.24
C ALA A 80 11.52 -2.89 -20.76
N ASN A 81 11.08 -3.51 -21.85
CA ASN A 81 9.71 -3.45 -22.34
C ASN A 81 8.97 -4.73 -21.93
N ARG A 82 8.06 -4.65 -20.95
CA ARG A 82 7.26 -5.80 -20.52
C ARG A 82 5.93 -5.83 -21.28
N LYS A 83 5.67 -6.94 -21.96
CA LYS A 83 4.44 -7.18 -22.72
C LYS A 83 3.28 -7.48 -21.77
N CYS A 84 2.25 -6.66 -21.81
CA CYS A 84 1.07 -6.76 -20.96
C CYS A 84 -0.21 -6.66 -21.80
N ALA A 85 -1.34 -7.07 -21.21
CA ALA A 85 -2.66 -6.86 -21.79
C ALA A 85 -3.61 -6.31 -20.73
N ARG A 86 -4.47 -5.37 -21.10
CA ARG A 86 -5.65 -5.01 -20.33
C ARG A 86 -6.74 -6.02 -20.68
N VAL A 87 -7.26 -6.71 -19.68
CA VAL A 87 -8.18 -7.83 -19.84
C VAL A 87 -9.45 -7.59 -19.03
N ARG A 88 -10.59 -7.98 -19.58
CA ARG A 88 -11.86 -8.08 -18.88
C ARG A 88 -12.04 -9.52 -18.42
N LEU A 89 -12.01 -9.73 -17.11
CA LEU A 89 -12.18 -11.02 -16.49
C LEU A 89 -13.66 -11.45 -16.58
N SER A 90 -13.90 -12.76 -16.50
CA SER A 90 -15.26 -13.34 -16.44
C SER A 90 -16.13 -12.83 -15.29
N ASN A 91 -15.53 -12.26 -14.24
CA ASN A 91 -16.24 -11.61 -13.14
C ASN A 91 -16.64 -10.15 -13.44
N GLY A 92 -16.43 -9.67 -14.67
CA GLY A 92 -16.75 -8.32 -15.12
C GLY A 92 -15.69 -7.26 -14.80
N LYS A 93 -14.69 -7.57 -13.98
CA LYS A 93 -13.64 -6.62 -13.60
C LYS A 93 -12.56 -6.52 -14.66
N GLU A 94 -12.07 -5.31 -14.85
CA GLU A 94 -10.91 -5.05 -15.70
C GLU A 94 -9.62 -5.10 -14.89
N ALA A 95 -8.61 -5.77 -15.44
CA ALA A 95 -7.31 -5.91 -14.81
C ALA A 95 -6.21 -5.91 -15.86
N VAL A 96 -4.97 -5.81 -15.40
CA VAL A 96 -3.80 -5.92 -16.26
C VAL A 96 -3.12 -7.25 -16.00
N ALA A 97 -2.93 -8.02 -17.07
CA ALA A 97 -2.23 -9.29 -17.05
C ALA A 97 -0.87 -9.18 -17.77
N PHE A 98 0.14 -9.81 -17.20
CA PHE A 98 1.45 -9.97 -17.83
C PHE A 98 1.44 -11.15 -18.80
N ILE A 99 2.06 -10.99 -19.97
CA ILE A 99 2.18 -12.06 -20.96
C ILE A 99 3.59 -12.67 -20.83
N PRO A 100 3.72 -13.91 -20.34
CA PRO A 100 5.03 -14.54 -20.15
C PRO A 100 5.62 -15.03 -21.47
N GLY A 101 6.95 -15.23 -21.46
CA GLY A 101 7.71 -15.73 -22.60
C GLY A 101 8.02 -14.67 -23.67
N GLU A 102 8.51 -15.14 -24.80
CA GLU A 102 8.94 -14.30 -25.93
C GLU A 102 7.89 -14.28 -27.03
N GLY A 103 7.60 -13.08 -27.55
CA GLY A 103 6.60 -12.89 -28.62
C GLY A 103 5.15 -13.22 -28.19
N HIS A 104 4.16 -12.58 -28.80
CA HIS A 104 2.77 -13.05 -28.74
C HIS A 104 2.03 -12.55 -29.99
N ASN A 105 1.02 -13.32 -30.42
CA ASN A 105 0.10 -12.93 -31.49
C ASN A 105 -1.30 -12.60 -30.93
N LEU A 106 -1.35 -12.14 -29.68
CA LEU A 106 -2.60 -11.74 -29.03
C LEU A 106 -3.04 -10.39 -29.57
N GLN A 107 -4.33 -10.28 -29.87
CA GLN A 107 -4.99 -9.08 -30.36
C GLN A 107 -6.16 -8.72 -29.43
N GLU A 108 -6.82 -7.61 -29.72
CA GLU A 108 -8.07 -7.24 -29.05
C GLU A 108 -9.14 -8.29 -29.34
N HIS A 109 -10.06 -8.52 -28.39
CA HIS A 109 -11.11 -9.55 -28.43
C HIS A 109 -10.65 -11.00 -28.31
N ASN A 110 -9.35 -11.29 -28.38
CA ASN A 110 -8.86 -12.63 -28.11
C ASN A 110 -9.19 -13.06 -26.67
N VAL A 111 -9.49 -14.34 -26.52
CA VAL A 111 -9.81 -15.01 -25.27
C VAL A 111 -8.55 -15.64 -24.71
N VAL A 112 -8.31 -15.42 -23.42
CA VAL A 112 -7.14 -15.97 -22.71
C VAL A 112 -7.53 -16.52 -21.35
N LEU A 113 -6.71 -17.45 -20.85
CA LEU A 113 -6.77 -17.92 -19.48
C LEU A 113 -5.77 -17.13 -18.65
N VAL A 114 -6.20 -16.56 -17.53
CA VAL A 114 -5.31 -15.86 -16.60
C VAL A 114 -5.24 -16.58 -15.27
N GLU A 115 -4.06 -16.57 -14.67
CA GLU A 115 -3.76 -17.13 -13.36
C GLU A 115 -3.26 -16.05 -12.39
N GLY A 116 -3.34 -16.36 -11.10
CA GLY A 116 -2.76 -15.52 -10.07
C GLY A 116 -1.23 -15.56 -10.14
N GLY A 117 -0.59 -14.40 -10.25
CA GLY A 117 0.87 -14.33 -10.32
C GLY A 117 1.36 -12.91 -10.32
N ARG A 118 2.07 -12.50 -9.26
CA ARG A 118 2.69 -11.17 -9.22
C ARG A 118 3.88 -11.13 -10.16
N THR A 119 3.91 -10.12 -11.03
CA THR A 119 5.12 -9.77 -11.77
C THR A 119 5.92 -8.80 -10.92
N GLN A 120 7.08 -9.23 -10.44
CA GLN A 120 7.88 -8.54 -9.42
C GLN A 120 8.28 -7.12 -9.85
N ASP A 121 8.55 -6.95 -11.13
CA ASP A 121 9.02 -5.70 -11.72
C ASP A 121 7.90 -4.66 -11.95
N LEU A 122 6.67 -5.14 -12.17
CA LEU A 122 5.57 -4.27 -12.59
C LEU A 122 4.65 -3.98 -11.40
N PRO A 123 4.56 -2.70 -10.96
CA PRO A 123 3.62 -2.34 -9.91
C PRO A 123 2.17 -2.59 -10.37
N GLY A 124 1.37 -3.18 -9.50
CA GLY A 124 -0.05 -3.44 -9.74
C GLY A 124 -0.39 -4.62 -10.67
N VAL A 125 0.60 -5.26 -11.30
CA VAL A 125 0.35 -6.41 -12.19
C VAL A 125 0.43 -7.72 -11.39
N LYS A 126 -0.73 -8.24 -11.01
CA LYS A 126 -0.90 -9.42 -10.15
C LYS A 126 -1.44 -10.66 -10.88
N LEU A 127 -1.67 -10.54 -12.19
CA LEU A 127 -2.20 -11.61 -13.04
C LEU A 127 -1.20 -11.93 -14.14
N LYS A 128 -1.12 -13.21 -14.50
CA LYS A 128 -0.32 -13.71 -15.63
C LYS A 128 -1.23 -14.45 -16.60
N VAL A 129 -0.93 -14.35 -17.90
CA VAL A 129 -1.60 -15.13 -18.93
C VAL A 129 -0.97 -16.52 -18.99
N VAL A 130 -1.79 -17.57 -19.01
CA VAL A 130 -1.34 -18.95 -19.22
C VAL A 130 -1.07 -19.17 -20.71
N ARG A 131 0.09 -19.76 -21.02
CA ARG A 131 0.48 -20.13 -22.39
C ARG A 131 -0.09 -21.51 -22.75
N GLY A 132 -0.38 -21.71 -24.03
CA GLY A 132 -0.89 -22.98 -24.54
C GLY A 132 -2.40 -23.19 -24.34
N LYS A 133 -3.16 -22.13 -24.07
CA LYS A 133 -4.61 -22.22 -23.83
C LYS A 133 -5.37 -21.06 -24.49
N TYR A 134 -6.54 -21.39 -25.07
CA TYR A 134 -7.34 -20.49 -25.91
C TYR A 134 -6.47 -19.90 -27.03
N ASP A 135 -6.52 -18.59 -27.25
CA ASP A 135 -5.81 -17.93 -28.36
C ASP A 135 -4.32 -17.68 -28.04
N CYS A 136 -3.89 -18.01 -26.82
CA CYS A 136 -2.50 -17.85 -26.40
C CYS A 136 -1.70 -19.12 -26.73
N ALA A 137 -1.09 -19.17 -27.91
CA ALA A 137 -0.25 -20.28 -28.34
C ALA A 137 1.04 -20.45 -27.50
N HIS A 138 1.62 -21.65 -27.58
CA HIS A 138 2.94 -21.97 -27.02
C HIS A 138 4.03 -21.10 -27.66
N VAL A 139 5.12 -20.87 -26.92
CA VAL A 139 6.28 -20.14 -27.44
C VAL A 139 7.06 -21.06 -28.38
N VAL A 140 7.24 -20.61 -29.63
CA VAL A 140 8.04 -21.33 -30.62
C VAL A 140 9.52 -21.07 -30.34
N LYS A 141 10.30 -22.12 -30.11
CA LYS A 141 11.75 -22.02 -30.00
C LYS A 141 12.33 -21.72 -31.38
N LYS A 142 13.08 -20.63 -31.51
CA LYS A 142 13.89 -20.39 -32.70
C LYS A 142 15.15 -21.25 -32.58
N LYS A 143 15.49 -22.01 -33.63
CA LYS A 143 16.82 -22.60 -33.74
C LYS A 143 17.79 -21.42 -33.91
N GLN A 144 18.72 -21.29 -32.98
CA GLN A 144 19.82 -20.32 -33.07
C GLN A 144 20.85 -20.81 -34.05
#